data_AF-A0A3D0T044-F1
#
_entry.id   AF-A0A3D0T044-F1
#
_cell.length_a   1.000
_cell.length_b   1.000
_cell.length_c   1.000
_cell.angle_alpha   90.00
_cell.angle_beta   90.00
_cell.angle_gamma   90.00
#
_symmetry.space_group_name_H-M   'P 1'
#
loop_
_entity.id
_entity.type
_entity.pdbx_description
1 polymer ?
#
loop_
_entity_poly.entity_id
_entity_poly.type
_entity_poly.pdbx_seq_one_letter_code
_entity_poly.pdbx_strand_id
1 'polypeptide(L)'
;VPAVGQFYLILATLLFWGMDGHLAMIRMIVMSFEAFPIGEAWFAAEQLRDIAHWAGWMFVAALTLSLAPIISLLIVNLAFGVMTKAAPQLNIFSIGFSIAQIMGLIIIWLTLDNFTTHFANQWQRAQQFMCELLLICPS
;
A
#
# COMPACT_ATOMS: atom_id res chain seq x y z
N VAL A 1 5.23 -16.61 -9.64
CA VAL A 1 5.83 -15.52 -8.82
C VAL A 1 5.01 -14.26 -9.03
N PRO A 2 4.48 -13.62 -7.99
CA PRO A 2 3.74 -12.36 -8.14
C PRO A 2 4.72 -11.23 -8.52
N ALA A 3 5.00 -11.08 -9.81
CA ALA A 3 6.04 -10.17 -10.31
C ALA A 3 5.79 -8.70 -9.90
N VAL A 4 4.54 -8.24 -10.03
CA VAL A 4 4.14 -6.87 -9.66
C VAL A 4 4.15 -6.66 -8.15
N GLY A 5 3.72 -7.66 -7.36
CA GLY A 5 3.76 -7.58 -5.90
C GLY A 5 5.17 -7.49 -5.36
N GLN A 6 6.10 -8.30 -5.90
CA GLN A 6 7.51 -8.24 -5.53
C GLN A 6 8.14 -6.90 -5.90
N PHE A 7 7.79 -6.34 -7.05
CA PHE A 7 8.24 -5.01 -7.48
C PHE A 7 7.85 -3.92 -6.46
N TYR A 8 6.58 -3.86 -6.07
CA TYR A 8 6.12 -2.89 -5.07
C TYR A 8 6.73 -3.12 -3.69
N LEU A 9 6.98 -4.37 -3.29
CA LEU A 9 7.67 -4.67 -2.02
C LEU A 9 9.10 -4.12 -2.01
N ILE A 10 9.87 -4.35 -3.07
CA ILE A 10 11.24 -3.83 -3.18
C ILE A 10 11.20 -2.30 -3.20
N LEU A 11 10.29 -1.70 -3.97
CA LEU A 11 10.13 -0.25 -4.02
C LEU A 11 9.78 0.36 -2.65
N ALA A 12 8.79 -0.20 -1.95
CA ALA A 12 8.42 0.23 -0.60
C ALA A 12 9.57 0.07 0.40
N THR A 13 10.34 -1.01 0.29
CA THR A 13 11.54 -1.20 1.11
C THR A 13 12.56 -0.11 0.83
N LEU A 14 12.89 0.16 -0.45
CA LEU A 14 13.83 1.22 -0.80
C LEU A 14 13.38 2.60 -0.30
N LEU A 15 12.09 2.93 -0.40
CA LEU A 15 11.55 4.18 0.15
C LEU A 15 11.63 4.22 1.67
N PHE A 16 11.39 3.11 2.36
CA PHE A 16 11.56 3.01 3.82
C PHE A 16 13.00 3.30 4.24
N TRP A 17 13.98 2.77 3.51
CA TRP A 17 15.39 3.08 3.73
C TRP A 17 15.70 4.55 3.40
N GLY A 18 15.18 5.07 2.28
CA GLY A 18 15.42 6.45 1.83
C GLY A 18 14.81 7.54 2.72
N MET A 19 13.79 7.22 3.51
CA MET A 19 13.19 8.14 4.50
C MET A 19 13.69 7.91 5.93
N ASP A 20 14.81 7.19 6.10
CA ASP A 20 15.37 6.83 7.41
C ASP A 20 14.35 6.13 8.33
N GLY A 21 13.41 5.38 7.75
CA GLY A 21 12.34 4.71 8.49
C GLY A 21 12.87 3.72 9.53
N HIS A 22 14.02 3.11 9.25
CA HIS A 22 14.73 2.22 10.18
C HIS A 22 15.18 2.96 11.44
N LEU A 23 15.72 4.18 11.32
CA LEU A 23 16.14 4.98 12.46
C LEU A 23 14.94 5.45 13.28
N ALA A 24 13.84 5.82 12.62
CA ALA A 24 12.58 6.15 13.29
C ALA A 24 12.05 4.96 14.11
N MET A 25 12.05 3.75 13.55
CA MET A 25 11.62 2.54 14.28
C MET A 25 12.47 2.25 15.51
N ILE A 26 13.81 2.40 15.41
CA ILE A 26 14.70 2.21 16.57
C ILE A 26 14.41 3.24 17.66
N ARG A 27 14.19 4.51 17.29
CA ARG A 27 13.80 5.56 18.25
C ARG A 27 12.49 5.22 18.95
N MET A 28 11.48 4.73 18.23
CA MET A 28 10.20 4.31 18.82
C MET A 28 10.38 3.20 19.85
N ILE A 29 11.26 2.22 19.57
CA ILE A 29 11.57 1.15 20.53
C ILE A 29 12.24 1.71 21.78
N VAL A 30 13.22 2.60 21.64
CA VAL A 30 13.90 3.22 22.80
C VAL A 30 12.89 3.97 23.66
N MET A 31 12.03 4.79 23.05
CA MET A 31 10.98 5.53 23.77
C MET A 31 9.94 4.61 24.42
N SER A 32 9.65 3.43 23.84
CA SER A 32 8.72 2.47 24.44
C SER A 32 9.16 1.94 25.80
N PHE A 33 10.48 1.86 26.07
CA PHE A 33 11.00 1.46 27.38
C PHE A 33 10.80 2.52 28.47
N GLU A 34 10.69 3.80 28.09
CA GLU A 34 10.36 4.88 29.01
C GLU A 34 8.86 4.94 29.29
N ALA A 35 8.03 4.72 28.27
CA ALA A 35 6.56 4.73 28.40
C ALA A 35 6.00 3.50 29.12
N PHE A 36 6.59 2.32 28.91
CA PHE A 36 6.17 1.07 29.55
C PHE A 36 7.29 0.47 30.40
N PRO A 37 7.39 0.85 31.69
CA PRO A 37 8.39 0.29 32.58
C PRO A 37 8.14 -1.21 32.81
N ILE A 38 9.25 -1.94 33.01
CA ILE A 38 9.22 -3.39 33.26
C ILE A 38 8.57 -3.64 34.62
N GLY A 39 7.40 -4.29 34.65
CA GLY A 39 6.71 -4.69 35.88
C GLY A 39 5.27 -4.19 36.02
N GLU A 40 4.81 -3.26 35.18
CA GLU A 40 3.42 -2.79 35.15
C GLU A 40 2.62 -3.43 34.00
N ALA A 41 1.28 -3.29 34.00
CA ALA A 41 0.45 -3.83 32.92
C ALA A 41 0.69 -3.06 31.61
N TRP A 42 1.26 -3.76 30.61
CA TRP A 42 1.77 -3.16 29.38
C TRP A 42 0.71 -2.77 28.35
N PHE A 43 -0.41 -3.51 28.25
CA PHE A 43 -1.41 -3.29 27.22
C PHE A 43 -2.82 -3.27 27.77
N ALA A 44 -3.51 -2.15 27.59
CA ALA A 44 -4.95 -2.05 27.75
C ALA A 44 -5.65 -2.82 26.62
N ALA A 45 -6.83 -3.37 26.91
CA ALA A 45 -7.66 -4.04 25.90
C ALA A 45 -8.04 -3.10 24.73
N GLU A 46 -8.04 -1.79 24.97
CA GLU A 46 -8.24 -0.75 23.97
C GLU A 46 -7.09 -0.71 22.95
N GLN A 47 -5.83 -0.63 23.39
CA GLN A 47 -4.67 -0.57 22.48
C GLN A 47 -4.59 -1.80 21.57
N LEU A 48 -4.88 -2.99 22.09
CA LEU A 48 -4.98 -4.22 21.29
C LEU A 48 -6.10 -4.16 20.26
N ARG A 49 -7.24 -3.54 20.60
CA ARG A 49 -8.35 -3.33 19.67
C ARG A 49 -7.97 -2.34 18.57
N ASP A 50 -7.20 -1.31 18.89
CA ASP A 50 -6.76 -0.31 17.91
C ASP A 50 -5.77 -0.90 16.91
N ILE A 51 -4.86 -1.78 17.34
CA ILE A 51 -4.00 -2.55 16.43
C ILE A 51 -4.84 -3.42 15.48
N ALA A 52 -5.90 -4.06 15.99
CA ALA A 52 -6.79 -4.87 15.16
C ALA A 52 -7.54 -4.00 14.12
N HIS A 53 -7.98 -2.79 14.51
CA HIS A 53 -8.59 -1.84 13.57
C HIS A 53 -7.62 -1.30 12.53
N TRP A 54 -6.34 -1.18 12.87
CA TRP A 54 -5.30 -0.76 11.94
C TRP A 54 -5.16 -1.72 10.74
N ALA A 55 -5.49 -3.01 10.92
CA ALA A 55 -5.57 -3.95 9.80
C ALA A 55 -6.64 -3.56 8.76
N GLY A 56 -7.76 -2.98 9.19
CA GLY A 56 -8.76 -2.43 8.28
C GLY A 56 -8.21 -1.24 7.48
N TRP A 57 -7.43 -0.38 8.13
CA TRP A 57 -6.75 0.73 7.46
C TRP A 57 -5.77 0.28 6.39
N MET A 58 -5.07 -0.84 6.57
CA MET A 58 -4.21 -1.40 5.52
C MET A 58 -4.98 -1.72 4.24
N PHE A 59 -6.18 -2.30 4.34
CA PHE A 59 -7.02 -2.59 3.17
C PHE A 59 -7.52 -1.31 2.49
N VAL A 60 -7.92 -0.30 3.27
CA VAL A 60 -8.34 0.99 2.73
C VAL A 60 -7.18 1.68 2.01
N ALA A 61 -5.97 1.66 2.59
CA ALA A 61 -4.77 2.23 1.98
C ALA A 61 -4.40 1.51 0.67
N ALA A 62 -4.46 0.17 0.65
CA ALA A 62 -4.19 -0.61 -0.56
C ALA A 62 -5.22 -0.35 -1.66
N LEU A 63 -6.51 -0.24 -1.30
CA LEU A 63 -7.58 0.03 -2.25
C LEU A 63 -7.47 1.45 -2.83
N THR A 64 -7.21 2.45 -2.00
CA THR A 64 -7.07 3.85 -2.44
C THR A 64 -5.90 4.02 -3.41
N LEU A 65 -4.77 3.37 -3.16
CA LEU A 65 -3.62 3.38 -4.07
C LEU A 65 -3.92 2.65 -5.39
N SER A 66 -4.62 1.51 -5.32
CA SER A 66 -4.92 0.68 -6.51
C SER A 66 -6.14 1.16 -7.31
N LEU A 67 -6.87 2.16 -6.82
CA LEU A 67 -8.14 2.62 -7.39
C LEU A 67 -7.99 3.10 -8.84
N ALA A 68 -6.99 3.96 -9.10
CA ALA A 68 -6.72 4.47 -10.44
C ALA A 68 -6.32 3.34 -11.41
N PRO A 69 -5.32 2.48 -11.11
CA PRO A 69 -4.99 1.34 -11.96
C PRO A 69 -6.16 0.38 -12.23
N ILE A 70 -6.97 0.07 -11.21
CA ILE A 70 -8.12 -0.84 -11.33
C ILE A 70 -9.15 -0.26 -12.31
N ILE A 71 -9.51 1.01 -12.16
CA ILE A 71 -10.50 1.65 -13.05
C ILE A 71 -9.97 1.71 -14.48
N SER A 72 -8.69 2.07 -14.67
CA SER A 72 -8.07 2.10 -16.01
C SER A 72 -8.10 0.72 -16.68
N LEU A 73 -7.72 -0.34 -15.97
CA LEU A 73 -7.77 -1.71 -16.50
C LEU A 73 -9.20 -2.20 -16.75
N LEU A 74 -10.16 -1.80 -15.91
CA LEU A 74 -11.57 -2.12 -16.13
C LEU A 74 -12.09 -1.48 -17.42
N ILE A 75 -11.74 -0.22 -17.70
CA ILE A 75 -12.09 0.48 -18.93
C ILE A 75 -11.47 -0.22 -20.15
N VAL A 76 -10.19 -0.59 -20.06
CA VAL A 76 -9.49 -1.33 -21.14
C VAL A 76 -10.20 -2.65 -21.41
N ASN A 77 -10.53 -3.42 -20.37
CA ASN A 77 -11.27 -4.69 -20.50
C ASN A 77 -12.66 -4.49 -21.08
N LEU A 78 -13.37 -3.42 -20.70
CA LEU A 78 -14.69 -3.10 -21.25
C LEU A 78 -14.60 -2.73 -22.73
N ALA A 79 -13.61 -1.93 -23.12
CA ALA A 79 -13.35 -1.59 -24.53
C ALA A 79 -13.06 -2.85 -25.36
N PHE A 80 -12.29 -3.80 -24.82
CA PHE A 80 -12.09 -5.11 -25.44
C PHE A 80 -13.39 -5.89 -25.58
N GLY A 81 -14.23 -5.92 -24.54
CA GLY A 81 -15.54 -6.57 -24.60
C GLY A 81 -16.43 -6.04 -25.72
N VAL A 82 -16.41 -4.71 -25.96
CA VAL A 82 -17.15 -4.09 -27.06
C VAL A 82 -16.54 -4.45 -28.42
N MET A 83 -15.20 -4.44 -28.55
CA MET A 83 -14.53 -4.81 -29.80
C MET A 83 -14.79 -6.26 -30.21
N THR A 84 -14.84 -7.19 -29.27
CA THR A 84 -15.18 -8.60 -29.54
C THR A 84 -16.58 -8.76 -30.11
N LYS A 85 -17.54 -7.91 -29.69
CA LYS A 85 -18.88 -7.88 -30.27
C LYS A 85 -18.87 -7.39 -31.73
N ALA A 86 -18.00 -6.44 -32.06
CA ALA A 86 -17.92 -5.87 -33.41
C ALA A 86 -17.13 -6.74 -34.41
N ALA A 87 -16.11 -7.48 -33.95
CA ALA A 87 -15.28 -8.35 -34.78
C ALA A 87 -15.02 -9.71 -34.09
N PRO A 88 -15.97 -10.66 -34.17
CA PRO A 88 -15.89 -11.95 -33.46
C PRO A 88 -14.79 -12.88 -33.97
N GLN A 89 -14.18 -12.56 -35.11
CA GLN A 89 -13.05 -13.29 -35.70
C GLN A 89 -11.69 -12.96 -35.07
N LEU A 90 -11.59 -11.90 -34.25
CA LEU A 90 -10.38 -11.61 -33.49
C LEU A 90 -10.27 -12.62 -32.34
N ASN A 91 -9.19 -13.42 -32.33
CA ASN A 91 -8.90 -14.33 -31.23
C ASN A 91 -8.59 -13.52 -29.96
N ILE A 92 -9.62 -13.31 -29.14
CA ILE A 92 -9.57 -12.46 -27.94
C ILE A 92 -8.51 -12.93 -26.94
N PHE A 93 -8.21 -14.24 -26.92
CA PHE A 93 -7.19 -14.79 -26.03
C PHE A 93 -5.79 -14.40 -26.45
N SER A 94 -5.51 -14.32 -27.76
CA SER A 94 -4.19 -13.95 -28.27
C SER A 94 -3.95 -12.43 -28.21
N ILE A 95 -4.95 -11.65 -28.62
CA ILE A 95 -4.82 -10.19 -28.77
C ILE A 95 -5.15 -9.47 -27.45
N GLY A 96 -6.19 -9.89 -26.74
CA GLY A 96 -6.65 -9.23 -25.52
C GLY A 96 -5.60 -9.31 -24.39
N PHE A 97 -4.96 -10.47 -24.20
CA PHE A 97 -3.91 -10.61 -23.20
C PHE A 97 -2.70 -9.73 -23.50
N SER A 98 -2.22 -9.74 -24.75
CA SER A 98 -1.05 -8.96 -25.17
C SER A 98 -1.26 -7.46 -24.97
N ILE A 99 -2.44 -6.95 -25.33
CA ILE A 99 -2.73 -5.52 -25.15
C ILE A 99 -2.99 -5.18 -23.68
N ALA A 100 -3.74 -6.00 -22.95
CA ALA A 100 -3.96 -5.78 -21.52
C ALA A 100 -2.64 -5.76 -20.73
N GLN A 101 -1.68 -6.61 -21.10
CA GLN A 101 -0.35 -6.64 -20.48
C GLN A 101 0.44 -5.36 -20.75
N ILE A 102 0.49 -4.90 -22.01
CA ILE A 102 1.18 -3.65 -22.37
C ILE A 102 0.52 -2.45 -21.67
N MET A 103 -0.81 -2.38 -21.71
CA MET A 103 -1.56 -1.32 -21.03
C MET A 103 -1.35 -1.35 -19.52
N GLY A 104 -1.32 -2.53 -18.91
CA GLY A 104 -1.04 -2.69 -17.48
C GLY A 104 0.33 -2.13 -17.08
N LEU A 105 1.36 -2.39 -17.88
CA LEU A 105 2.71 -1.83 -17.64
C LEU A 105 2.75 -0.31 -17.82
N ILE A 106 2.08 0.23 -18.84
CA ILE A 106 1.96 1.68 -19.06
C ILE A 106 1.26 2.35 -17.88
N ILE A 107 0.16 1.76 -17.40
CA ILE A 107 -0.59 2.28 -16.24
C ILE A 107 0.31 2.28 -15.00
N ILE A 108 1.02 1.18 -14.72
CA ILE A 108 1.96 1.13 -13.59
C ILE A 108 2.99 2.26 -13.69
N TRP A 109 3.60 2.44 -14.86
CA TRP A 109 4.58 3.50 -15.09
C TRP A 109 4.02 4.90 -14.82
N LEU A 110 2.81 5.20 -15.30
CA LEU A 110 2.14 6.49 -15.06
C LEU A 110 1.80 6.71 -13.58
N THR A 111 1.43 5.65 -12.85
CA THR A 111 1.05 5.74 -11.43
C THR A 111 2.23 5.72 -10.46
N LEU A 112 3.44 5.46 -10.96
CA LEU A 112 4.62 5.28 -10.13
C LEU A 112 5.03 6.55 -9.39
N ASP A 113 4.86 7.71 -10.02
CA ASP A 113 5.14 9.01 -9.38
C ASP A 113 4.26 9.24 -8.14
N ASN A 114 2.95 8.97 -8.29
CA ASN A 114 1.98 9.06 -7.19
C ASN A 114 2.28 8.11 -6.02
N PHE A 115 2.91 6.96 -6.30
CA PHE A 115 3.24 5.97 -5.26
C PHE A 115 4.10 6.57 -4.14
N THR A 116 5.07 7.41 -4.47
CA THR A 116 6.00 8.02 -3.50
C THR A 116 5.28 8.90 -2.49
N THR A 117 4.40 9.77 -2.97
CA THR A 117 3.58 10.67 -2.15
C THR A 117 2.60 9.88 -1.28
N HIS A 118 1.95 8.86 -1.85
CA HIS A 118 1.09 7.97 -1.09
C HIS A 118 1.86 7.24 0.01
N PHE A 119 3.06 6.72 -0.28
CA PHE A 119 3.89 6.04 0.71
C PHE A 119 4.28 6.96 1.86
N ALA A 120 4.74 8.18 1.58
CA ALA A 120 5.09 9.16 2.61
C ALA A 120 3.90 9.50 3.53
N ASN A 121 2.71 9.72 2.96
CA ASN A 121 1.50 9.99 3.73
C ASN A 121 1.09 8.80 4.63
N GLN A 122 1.18 7.57 4.13
CA GLN A 122 0.87 6.39 4.93
C GLN A 122 1.94 6.13 5.99
N TRP A 123 3.21 6.41 5.68
CA TRP A 123 4.32 6.31 6.63
C TRP A 123 4.13 7.26 7.82
N GLN A 124 3.76 8.52 7.56
CA GLN A 124 3.45 9.48 8.62
C GLN A 124 2.29 9.03 9.50
N ARG A 125 1.21 8.48 8.90
CA ARG A 125 0.09 7.92 9.66
C ARG A 125 0.50 6.73 10.52
N ALA A 126 1.37 5.85 10.00
CA ALA A 126 1.89 4.72 10.76
C ALA A 126 2.73 5.20 11.95
N GLN A 127 3.57 6.22 11.77
CA GLN A 127 4.32 6.83 12.88
C GLN A 127 3.41 7.42 13.94
N GLN A 128 2.40 8.20 13.54
CA GLN A 128 1.44 8.79 14.48
C GLN A 128 0.67 7.72 15.26
N PHE A 129 0.22 6.65 14.59
CA PHE A 129 -0.43 5.52 15.25
C PHE A 129 0.49 4.83 16.27
N MET A 130 1.77 4.63 15.94
CA MET A 130 2.74 4.08 16.89
C MET A 130 2.98 5.01 18.09
N CYS A 131 3.00 6.33 17.88
CA CYS A 131 3.15 7.30 18.97
C CYS A 131 1.92 7.36 19.88
N GLU A 132 0.71 7.29 19.32
CA GLU A 132 -0.55 7.22 20.07
C GLU A 132 -0.61 5.93 20.90
N LEU A 133 -0.21 4.80 20.32
CA LEU A 133 -0.16 3.51 21.00
C LEU A 133 0.82 3.50 22.18
N LEU A 134 1.94 4.21 22.04
CA LEU A 134 2.93 4.36 23.11
C LEU A 134 2.59 5.49 24.11
N LEU A 135 1.55 6.30 23.86
CA LEU A 135 1.21 7.50 24.64
C LEU A 135 2.34 8.56 24.70
N ILE A 136 3.18 8.63 23.66
CA ILE A 136 4.37 9.52 23.59
C ILE A 136 4.15 10.69 22.61
N CYS A 137 2.98 10.78 21.98
CA CYS A 137 2.66 11.86 21.04
C CYS A 137 2.79 13.24 21.71
N PRO A 138 3.60 14.18 21.18
CA PRO A 138 3.50 15.58 21.58
C PRO A 138 2.15 16.13 21.09
N SER A 139 1.42 16.78 22.00
CA SER A 139 0.16 17.49 21.71
C SER A 139 0.33 18.60 20.69
#